data_AF-A0A5N5Q1E0-F1
#
_entry.id   AF-A0A5N5Q1E0-F1
#
_cell.length_a   1.000
_cell.length_b   1.000
_cell.length_c   1.000
_cell.angle_alpha   90.00
_cell.angle_beta   90.00
_cell.angle_gamma   90.00
#
_symmetry.space_group_name_H-M   'P 1'
#
loop_
_entity.id
_entity.type
_entity.pdbx_description
1 polymer ?
#
loop_
_entity_poly.entity_id
_entity_poly.type
_entity_poly.pdbx_seq_one_letter_code
_entity_poly.pdbx_strand_id
1 'polypeptide(L)'
;MLHSSLPTLPLSTSTLKLLRGCGRLRMSRRCRILRRTLANLLRSFQRPLEKQQECSTHSLGFFEKLGYHTIMSSGTPTSSMFVVEVLVGEMTDIMERIRWNCLETRAKPVGDIDPSTFPWTYDGIHMGNVPEYVGGLLTAAMYGRPLLREDTPSQMRFNMCFTTSRFPSREHYLAEYMLMHNEKRIADHFALERHSQPIFADVTPQLMTPEVREAWRRAVGADVMDFGQESFQIWEKGSARQIAWKDRLTRLELEKWLHGHFFKIILPHYRNWVPDLNASEGQQPLNLTAFIRLVCLMSERGYPAHWLSDILRALCGVGPNGEITTTARPPVQPFASPTEVDMVFAPRRMTLAPWKTEFTTLLSIWSRLLPFGFFAPDSLVGPTEVAEYSVTFPAFEPVHLRVPHFILLFWNCKLFETRDLLGLAPEQLLDTPPEYLWSERFQAVSMAPPKDQIERMLRDDERGADEPIPTRIRREGVHVFTAMKFVTHTPTASFWCSRDVMEKMREGEGWKVYIYRTDTWDAVTVPAAQGGVKVKDGVTEVRRWTE
;
A
#
# COMPACT_ATOMS: atom_id res chain seq x y z
N MET A 1 3.61 22.97 -29.71
CA MET A 1 3.22 22.40 -31.01
C MET A 1 3.99 21.11 -31.23
N LEU A 2 3.34 19.97 -30.95
CA LEU A 2 3.56 18.67 -31.56
C LEU A 2 2.42 17.80 -31.01
N HIS A 3 1.32 17.80 -31.76
CA HIS A 3 0.17 16.93 -31.57
C HIS A 3 0.58 15.50 -31.97
N SER A 4 0.47 14.54 -31.06
CA SER A 4 0.33 13.13 -31.42
C SER A 4 -1.05 12.64 -30.98
N SER A 5 -1.90 12.55 -31.98
CA SER A 5 -3.28 12.08 -31.94
C SER A 5 -3.32 10.56 -31.72
N LEU A 6 -3.78 10.14 -30.54
CA LEU A 6 -4.34 8.79 -30.36
C LEU A 6 -5.79 8.80 -30.86
N PRO A 7 -6.24 7.81 -31.64
CA PRO A 7 -7.58 7.80 -32.19
C PRO A 7 -8.61 7.53 -31.08
N THR A 8 -9.48 8.50 -30.86
CA THR A 8 -10.78 8.30 -30.21
C THR A 8 -11.59 7.35 -31.08
N LEU A 9 -11.69 6.08 -30.69
CA LEU A 9 -12.66 5.17 -31.30
C LEU A 9 -14.06 5.51 -30.75
N PRO A 10 -15.01 5.96 -31.59
CA PRO A 10 -16.38 6.10 -31.16
C PRO A 10 -16.93 4.69 -30.92
N LEU A 11 -17.61 4.49 -29.79
CA LEU A 11 -18.48 3.33 -29.59
C LEU A 11 -19.50 3.31 -30.72
N SER A 12 -19.19 2.57 -31.80
CA SER A 12 -20.05 2.53 -32.96
C SER A 12 -21.39 1.90 -32.59
N THR A 13 -22.45 2.41 -33.20
CA THR A 13 -23.85 1.99 -33.08
C THR A 13 -24.06 0.48 -33.36
N SER A 14 -23.03 -0.21 -33.83
CA SER A 14 -22.95 -1.65 -34.07
C SER A 14 -22.98 -2.47 -32.76
N THR A 15 -22.39 -1.98 -31.67
CA THR A 15 -22.38 -2.70 -30.37
C THR A 15 -23.78 -2.74 -29.72
N LEU A 16 -24.60 -1.70 -29.94
CA LEU A 16 -26.01 -1.67 -29.52
C LEU A 16 -26.92 -2.51 -30.42
N LYS A 17 -26.55 -2.77 -31.68
CA LYS A 17 -27.30 -3.67 -32.57
C LYS A 17 -27.09 -5.15 -32.24
N LEU A 18 -25.90 -5.53 -31.78
CA LEU A 18 -25.62 -6.91 -31.30
C LEU A 18 -26.46 -7.31 -30.09
N LEU A 19 -26.81 -6.36 -29.21
CA LEU A 19 -27.70 -6.60 -28.06
C LEU A 19 -29.20 -6.67 -28.43
N ARG A 20 -29.60 -6.18 -29.62
CA ARG A 20 -30.98 -6.26 -30.12
C ARG A 20 -31.22 -7.47 -31.05
N GLY A 21 -30.18 -8.03 -31.67
CA GLY A 21 -30.28 -9.15 -32.61
C GLY A 21 -30.54 -10.53 -31.99
N CYS A 22 -30.24 -10.74 -30.70
CA CYS A 22 -30.47 -12.03 -30.02
C CYS A 22 -31.93 -12.22 -29.54
N GLY A 23 -32.91 -11.82 -30.36
CA GLY A 23 -34.34 -11.84 -30.03
C GLY A 23 -35.05 -13.19 -30.17
N ARG A 24 -34.39 -14.26 -30.62
CA ARG A 24 -35.04 -15.57 -30.84
C ARG A 24 -34.18 -16.79 -30.50
N LEU A 25 -33.42 -16.72 -29.40
CA LEU A 25 -32.90 -17.93 -28.75
C LEU A 25 -33.68 -18.12 -27.44
N ARG A 26 -34.32 -19.29 -27.26
CA ARG A 26 -34.97 -19.67 -26.01
C ARG A 26 -33.92 -19.72 -24.90
N MET A 27 -33.71 -18.59 -24.23
CA MET A 27 -32.83 -18.52 -23.07
C MET A 27 -33.44 -19.32 -21.92
N SER A 28 -32.63 -20.23 -21.37
CA SER A 28 -32.98 -20.97 -20.17
C SER A 28 -33.34 -20.01 -19.03
N ARG A 29 -34.15 -20.50 -18.07
CA ARG A 29 -34.60 -19.69 -16.91
C ARG A 29 -33.40 -19.09 -16.15
N ARG A 30 -32.23 -19.76 -16.17
CA ARG A 30 -30.96 -19.33 -15.58
C ARG A 30 -30.38 -18.07 -16.25
N CYS A 31 -30.36 -17.97 -17.58
CA CYS A 31 -29.83 -16.80 -18.30
C CYS A 31 -30.69 -15.53 -18.11
N ARG A 32 -32.01 -15.68 -17.91
CA ARG A 32 -32.91 -14.55 -17.63
C ARG A 32 -32.71 -13.93 -16.25
N ILE A 33 -32.34 -14.74 -15.26
CA ILE A 33 -32.03 -14.30 -13.89
C ILE A 33 -30.68 -13.57 -13.86
N LEU A 34 -29.67 -14.10 -14.56
CA LEU A 34 -28.36 -13.47 -14.68
C LEU A 34 -28.45 -12.08 -15.34
N ARG A 35 -29.21 -11.97 -16.43
CA ARG A 35 -29.43 -10.70 -17.14
C ARG A 35 -30.16 -9.64 -16.30
N ARG A 36 -31.16 -10.05 -15.51
CA ARG A 36 -31.84 -9.15 -14.56
C ARG A 36 -30.94 -8.71 -13.42
N THR A 37 -30.06 -9.59 -12.96
CA THR A 37 -29.12 -9.29 -11.87
C THR A 37 -28.03 -8.31 -12.31
N LEU A 38 -27.45 -8.51 -13.50
CA LEU A 38 -26.51 -7.56 -14.14
C LEU A 38 -27.15 -6.19 -14.43
N ALA A 39 -28.41 -6.16 -14.88
CA ALA A 39 -29.13 -4.91 -15.14
C ALA A 39 -29.50 -4.13 -13.86
N ASN A 40 -29.56 -4.80 -12.70
CA ASN A 40 -29.76 -4.14 -11.41
C ASN A 40 -28.42 -3.67 -10.83
N LEU A 41 -27.34 -4.42 -11.04
CA LEU A 41 -25.96 -4.05 -10.72
C LEU A 41 -25.54 -2.77 -11.45
N LEU A 42 -25.78 -2.68 -12.76
CA LEU A 42 -25.47 -1.49 -13.55
C LEU A 42 -26.27 -0.26 -13.09
N ARG A 43 -27.45 -0.45 -12.50
CA ARG A 43 -28.27 0.64 -11.95
C ARG A 43 -27.87 1.06 -10.53
N SER A 44 -27.21 0.20 -9.75
CA SER A 44 -26.67 0.58 -8.43
C SER A 44 -25.39 1.40 -8.55
N PHE A 45 -24.59 1.20 -9.60
CA PHE A 45 -23.39 2.01 -9.86
C PHE A 45 -23.68 3.44 -10.34
N GLN A 46 -24.94 3.77 -10.68
CA GLN A 46 -25.36 5.09 -11.17
C GLN A 46 -25.97 6.00 -10.08
N ARG A 47 -25.94 5.61 -8.79
CA ARG A 47 -26.58 6.39 -7.71
C ARG A 47 -25.62 7.39 -7.04
N PRO A 48 -26.13 8.56 -6.57
CA PRO A 48 -25.33 9.56 -5.84
C PRO A 48 -24.80 9.08 -4.47
N LEU A 49 -23.73 9.75 -4.01
CA LEU A 49 -22.81 9.36 -2.92
C LEU A 49 -23.45 8.96 -1.58
N GLU A 50 -24.55 9.60 -1.17
CA GLU A 50 -25.13 9.38 0.17
C GLU A 50 -25.74 7.98 0.37
N LYS A 51 -26.00 7.23 -0.72
CA LYS A 51 -26.53 5.86 -0.66
C LYS A 51 -25.51 4.75 -0.84
N GLN A 52 -24.22 5.07 -1.00
CA GLN A 52 -23.17 4.03 -1.08
C GLN A 52 -22.82 3.43 0.30
N GLN A 53 -23.18 4.08 1.40
CA GLN A 53 -23.04 3.50 2.74
C GLN A 53 -24.07 2.37 3.00
N GLU A 54 -25.19 2.36 2.27
CA GLU A 54 -26.13 1.22 2.21
C GLU A 54 -25.61 0.04 1.35
N CYS A 55 -24.43 0.14 0.72
CA CYS A 55 -23.89 -0.94 -0.12
C CYS A 55 -23.56 -2.23 0.65
N SER A 56 -23.44 -2.22 1.98
CA SER A 56 -23.17 -3.44 2.75
C SER A 56 -24.24 -4.52 2.50
N THR A 57 -25.52 -4.14 2.37
CA THR A 57 -26.63 -5.07 2.08
C THR A 57 -26.65 -5.55 0.63
N HIS A 58 -26.17 -4.76 -0.33
CA HIS A 58 -26.06 -5.17 -1.74
C HIS A 58 -24.82 -6.04 -2.00
N SER A 59 -23.72 -5.80 -1.30
CA SER A 59 -22.53 -6.66 -1.30
C SER A 59 -22.83 -8.02 -0.67
N LEU A 60 -23.56 -8.05 0.46
CA LEU A 60 -24.09 -9.29 1.06
C LEU A 60 -24.95 -10.07 0.06
N GLY A 61 -25.88 -9.41 -0.64
CA GLY A 61 -26.69 -10.05 -1.68
C GLY A 61 -25.90 -10.53 -2.90
N PHE A 62 -24.72 -9.96 -3.18
CA PHE A 62 -23.78 -10.46 -4.19
C PHE A 62 -23.04 -11.70 -3.71
N PHE A 63 -22.50 -11.68 -2.48
CA PHE A 63 -21.79 -12.83 -1.89
C PHE A 63 -22.74 -14.01 -1.62
N GLU A 64 -23.97 -13.76 -1.18
CA GLU A 64 -25.01 -14.80 -1.10
C GLU A 64 -25.27 -15.42 -2.48
N LYS A 65 -25.45 -14.60 -3.52
CA LYS A 65 -25.67 -15.09 -4.88
C LYS A 65 -24.46 -15.81 -5.45
N LEU A 66 -23.24 -15.38 -5.13
CA LEU A 66 -21.99 -16.01 -5.56
C LEU A 66 -21.78 -17.36 -4.84
N GLY A 67 -22.07 -17.41 -3.54
CA GLY A 67 -22.11 -18.64 -2.76
C GLY A 67 -23.12 -19.62 -3.34
N TYR A 68 -24.36 -19.18 -3.55
CA TYR A 68 -25.40 -19.98 -4.21
C TYR A 68 -24.99 -20.47 -5.61
N HIS A 69 -24.35 -19.63 -6.42
CA HIS A 69 -23.96 -20.01 -7.78
C HIS A 69 -22.83 -21.04 -7.77
N THR A 70 -21.86 -20.90 -6.86
CA THR A 70 -20.74 -21.82 -6.66
C THR A 70 -21.23 -23.21 -6.22
N ILE A 71 -22.16 -23.25 -5.26
CA ILE A 71 -22.82 -24.48 -4.76
C ILE A 71 -23.61 -25.18 -5.86
N MET A 72 -24.38 -24.43 -6.66
CA MET A 72 -25.21 -25.00 -7.73
C MET A 72 -24.39 -25.51 -8.93
N SER A 73 -23.14 -25.05 -9.08
CA SER A 73 -22.22 -25.52 -10.12
C SER A 73 -21.34 -26.70 -9.71
N SER A 74 -21.14 -26.97 -8.41
CA SER A 74 -20.28 -28.07 -7.95
C SER A 74 -20.92 -29.45 -8.03
N GLY A 75 -22.24 -29.54 -8.28
CA GLY A 75 -22.94 -30.78 -8.66
C GLY A 75 -22.94 -31.91 -7.61
N THR A 76 -22.33 -31.71 -6.45
CA THR A 76 -22.24 -32.69 -5.37
C THR A 76 -23.44 -32.57 -4.43
N PRO A 77 -24.17 -33.67 -4.16
CA PRO A 77 -25.18 -33.67 -3.11
C PRO A 77 -24.45 -33.63 -1.76
N THR A 78 -24.29 -32.45 -1.18
CA THR A 78 -23.72 -32.31 0.16
C THR A 78 -24.78 -32.72 1.19
N SER A 79 -24.65 -33.91 1.74
CA SER A 79 -25.34 -34.33 2.97
C SER A 79 -24.73 -33.66 4.22
N SER A 80 -23.68 -32.85 4.06
CA SER A 80 -23.06 -32.01 5.08
C SER A 80 -23.60 -30.58 5.04
N MET A 81 -23.76 -29.96 6.20
CA MET A 81 -24.14 -28.55 6.32
C MET A 81 -23.07 -27.66 5.68
N PHE A 82 -23.50 -26.77 4.77
CA PHE A 82 -22.67 -25.73 4.20
C PHE A 82 -22.76 -24.47 5.07
N VAL A 83 -21.61 -23.99 5.57
CA VAL A 83 -21.53 -22.81 6.45
C VAL A 83 -20.83 -21.67 5.71
N VAL A 84 -21.41 -20.48 5.75
CA VAL A 84 -20.81 -19.25 5.20
C VAL A 84 -20.50 -18.29 6.35
N GLU A 85 -19.23 -17.93 6.50
CA GLU A 85 -18.80 -16.84 7.37
C GLU A 85 -18.58 -15.58 6.52
N VAL A 86 -19.18 -14.46 6.93
CA VAL A 86 -18.99 -13.16 6.28
C VAL A 86 -18.26 -12.23 7.24
N LEU A 87 -17.04 -11.84 6.88
CA LEU A 87 -16.20 -10.90 7.63
C LEU A 87 -16.11 -9.58 6.84
N VAL A 88 -16.26 -8.45 7.53
CA VAL A 88 -16.14 -7.11 6.93
C VAL A 88 -14.98 -6.39 7.60
N GLY A 89 -13.95 -6.06 6.82
CA GLY A 89 -12.76 -5.37 7.32
C GLY A 89 -11.72 -5.15 6.22
N GLU A 90 -10.59 -4.57 6.60
CA GLU A 90 -9.41 -4.46 5.74
C GLU A 90 -8.76 -5.85 5.60
N MET A 91 -8.29 -6.19 4.38
CA MET A 91 -7.83 -7.54 4.06
C MET A 91 -6.66 -7.99 4.94
N THR A 92 -5.64 -7.14 5.12
CA THR A 92 -4.44 -7.49 5.89
C THR A 92 -4.75 -7.64 7.39
N ASP A 93 -5.58 -6.77 7.95
CA ASP A 93 -6.04 -6.86 9.35
C ASP A 93 -6.85 -8.14 9.59
N ILE A 94 -7.83 -8.44 8.74
CA ILE A 94 -8.64 -9.67 8.88
C ILE A 94 -7.76 -10.92 8.73
N MET A 95 -6.85 -10.96 7.74
CA MET A 95 -5.96 -12.11 7.54
C MET A 95 -5.00 -12.32 8.72
N GLU A 96 -4.41 -11.26 9.28
CA GLU A 96 -3.56 -11.39 10.48
C GLU A 96 -4.38 -11.81 11.70
N ARG A 97 -5.59 -11.28 11.90
CA ARG A 97 -6.45 -11.71 13.01
C ARG A 97 -6.86 -13.18 12.89
N ILE A 98 -7.11 -13.69 11.68
CA ILE A 98 -7.31 -15.13 11.46
C ILE A 98 -6.03 -15.88 11.86
N ARG A 99 -4.89 -15.46 11.34
CA ARG A 99 -3.60 -16.13 11.57
C ARG A 99 -3.26 -16.26 13.06
N TRP A 100 -3.50 -15.21 13.84
CA TRP A 100 -3.18 -15.16 15.26
C TRP A 100 -4.33 -15.55 16.18
N ASN A 101 -5.47 -15.98 15.63
CA ASN A 101 -6.66 -16.31 16.40
C ASN A 101 -7.14 -15.14 17.29
N CYS A 102 -7.16 -13.94 16.70
CA CYS A 102 -7.56 -12.68 17.35
C CYS A 102 -8.85 -12.09 16.75
N LEU A 103 -9.67 -12.92 16.10
CA LEU A 103 -11.01 -12.54 15.67
C LEU A 103 -11.99 -12.70 16.84
N GLU A 104 -12.41 -11.58 17.43
CA GLU A 104 -13.39 -11.56 18.53
C GLU A 104 -14.71 -12.25 18.16
N THR A 105 -15.13 -12.12 16.89
CA THR A 105 -16.34 -12.77 16.36
C THR A 105 -16.26 -14.30 16.39
N ARG A 106 -15.04 -14.87 16.42
CA ARG A 106 -14.84 -16.33 16.53
C ARG A 106 -14.75 -16.83 17.98
N ALA A 107 -14.71 -15.93 18.96
CA ALA A 107 -14.54 -16.29 20.37
C ALA A 107 -15.84 -16.65 21.09
N LYS A 108 -17.02 -16.42 20.48
CA LYS A 108 -18.32 -16.66 21.09
C LYS A 108 -19.24 -17.44 20.14
N PRO A 109 -19.96 -18.47 20.62
CA PRO A 109 -21.00 -19.14 19.83
C PRO A 109 -22.13 -18.20 19.41
N VAL A 110 -22.72 -18.45 18.24
CA VAL A 110 -23.86 -17.72 17.70
C VAL A 110 -24.96 -18.71 17.36
N GLY A 111 -25.96 -18.84 18.23
CA GLY A 111 -26.96 -19.91 18.13
C GLY A 111 -26.30 -21.28 18.26
N ASP A 112 -26.61 -22.19 17.33
CA ASP A 112 -26.03 -23.55 17.28
C ASP A 112 -24.68 -23.61 16.52
N ILE A 113 -24.20 -22.47 16.04
CA ILE A 113 -22.91 -22.37 15.34
C ILE A 113 -21.84 -22.02 16.36
N ASP A 114 -20.76 -22.80 16.39
CA ASP A 114 -19.55 -22.51 17.16
C ASP A 114 -18.42 -22.05 16.21
N PRO A 115 -18.23 -20.72 16.03
CA PRO A 115 -17.19 -20.16 15.18
C PRO A 115 -15.76 -20.51 15.58
N SER A 116 -15.53 -20.97 16.82
CA SER A 116 -14.19 -21.39 17.25
C SER A 116 -13.69 -22.64 16.50
N THR A 117 -14.63 -23.37 15.88
CA THR A 117 -14.35 -24.55 15.04
C THR A 117 -14.04 -24.21 13.58
N PHE A 118 -14.16 -22.94 13.18
CA PHE A 118 -13.92 -22.52 11.80
C PHE A 118 -12.45 -22.68 11.40
N PRO A 119 -12.16 -22.94 10.11
CA PRO A 119 -10.80 -23.11 9.65
C PRO A 119 -9.96 -21.84 9.82
N TRP A 120 -8.70 -22.04 10.16
CA TRP A 120 -7.66 -20.99 10.28
C TRP A 120 -6.70 -21.00 9.10
N THR A 121 -6.72 -22.07 8.31
CA THR A 121 -5.97 -22.24 7.06
C THR A 121 -6.90 -22.81 5.97
N TYR A 122 -6.58 -22.54 4.71
CA TYR A 122 -7.46 -22.76 3.57
C TYR A 122 -6.74 -23.47 2.42
N ASP A 123 -7.46 -24.33 1.69
CA ASP A 123 -6.97 -24.92 0.43
C ASP A 123 -6.90 -23.88 -0.70
N GLY A 124 -7.73 -22.84 -0.64
CA GLY A 124 -7.82 -21.83 -1.69
C GLY A 124 -8.18 -20.46 -1.13
N ILE A 125 -7.40 -19.43 -1.47
CA ILE A 125 -7.70 -18.03 -1.14
C ILE A 125 -7.89 -17.26 -2.44
N HIS A 126 -9.08 -16.69 -2.65
CA HIS A 126 -9.39 -15.88 -3.82
C HIS A 126 -9.56 -14.41 -3.40
N MET A 127 -8.62 -13.55 -3.78
CA MET A 127 -8.59 -12.16 -3.32
C MET A 127 -9.20 -11.16 -4.32
N GLY A 128 -9.70 -11.64 -5.47
CA GLY A 128 -10.15 -10.75 -6.54
C GLY A 128 -9.01 -9.82 -6.97
N ASN A 129 -9.30 -8.54 -7.14
CA ASN A 129 -8.30 -7.53 -7.50
C ASN A 129 -7.76 -6.77 -6.28
N VAL A 130 -8.09 -7.19 -5.06
CA VAL A 130 -7.69 -6.48 -3.83
C VAL A 130 -6.18 -6.26 -3.74
N PRO A 131 -5.31 -7.26 -4.03
CA PRO A 131 -3.86 -7.06 -3.95
C PRO A 131 -3.33 -5.87 -4.77
N GLU A 132 -3.97 -5.52 -5.89
CA GLU A 132 -3.61 -4.36 -6.72
C GLU A 132 -3.72 -3.02 -5.97
N TYR A 133 -4.53 -2.97 -4.90
CA TYR A 133 -4.79 -1.77 -4.11
C TYR A 133 -3.95 -1.66 -2.83
N VAL A 134 -3.33 -2.76 -2.40
CA VAL A 134 -2.75 -2.87 -1.05
C VAL A 134 -1.28 -3.30 -1.04
N GLY A 135 -0.58 -3.23 -2.17
CA GLY A 135 0.85 -3.59 -2.24
C GLY A 135 1.19 -4.86 -3.05
N GLY A 136 0.28 -5.30 -3.92
CA GLY A 136 0.49 -6.36 -4.91
C GLY A 136 0.84 -7.71 -4.28
N LEU A 137 1.72 -8.44 -4.98
CA LEU A 137 2.14 -9.78 -4.58
C LEU A 137 2.79 -9.80 -3.19
N LEU A 138 3.50 -8.74 -2.79
CA LEU A 138 4.15 -8.68 -1.47
C LEU A 138 3.13 -8.83 -0.35
N THR A 139 2.03 -8.10 -0.45
CA THR A 139 0.95 -8.13 0.53
C THR A 139 0.22 -9.47 0.51
N ALA A 140 -0.08 -10.01 -0.67
CA ALA A 140 -0.65 -11.36 -0.79
C ALA A 140 0.29 -12.42 -0.17
N ALA A 141 1.60 -12.29 -0.36
CA ALA A 141 2.59 -13.20 0.19
C ALA A 141 2.79 -13.06 1.70
N MET A 142 2.73 -11.85 2.26
CA MET A 142 2.87 -11.65 3.71
C MET A 142 1.66 -12.15 4.51
N TYR A 143 0.45 -11.95 3.97
CA TYR A 143 -0.80 -12.15 4.71
C TYR A 143 -1.62 -13.35 4.24
N GLY A 144 -1.58 -13.67 2.93
CA GLY A 144 -2.29 -14.81 2.36
C GLY A 144 -1.54 -16.13 2.53
N ARG A 145 -0.24 -16.16 2.22
CA ARG A 145 0.58 -17.40 2.28
C ARG A 145 0.54 -18.09 3.65
N PRO A 146 0.60 -17.41 4.81
CA PRO A 146 0.53 -18.07 6.11
C PRO A 146 -0.82 -18.77 6.38
N LEU A 147 -1.87 -18.40 5.65
CA LEU A 147 -3.20 -18.98 5.76
C LEU A 147 -3.43 -20.16 4.79
N LEU A 148 -2.43 -20.55 4.00
CA LEU A 148 -2.53 -21.74 3.16
C LEU A 148 -2.26 -23.02 3.97
N ARG A 149 -3.02 -24.08 3.69
CA ARG A 149 -2.81 -25.40 4.31
C ARG A 149 -1.47 -25.99 3.91
N GLU A 150 -0.70 -26.46 4.89
CA GLU A 150 0.62 -27.06 4.64
C GLU A 150 0.57 -28.53 4.24
N ASP A 151 -0.49 -29.24 4.64
CA ASP A 151 -0.65 -30.69 4.48
C ASP A 151 -1.37 -31.10 3.20
N THR A 152 -2.08 -30.17 2.55
CA THR A 152 -2.77 -30.37 1.27
C THR A 152 -2.22 -29.43 0.19
N PRO A 153 -2.38 -29.77 -1.10
CA PRO A 153 -2.20 -28.80 -2.17
C PRO A 153 -3.10 -27.58 -1.91
N SER A 154 -2.49 -26.41 -1.84
CA SER A 154 -3.20 -25.18 -1.54
C SER A 154 -2.64 -24.00 -2.32
N GLN A 155 -3.48 -23.01 -2.61
CA GLN A 155 -3.13 -21.90 -3.49
C GLN A 155 -3.83 -20.60 -3.11
N MET A 156 -3.22 -19.49 -3.51
CA MET A 156 -3.86 -18.18 -3.52
C MET A 156 -3.91 -17.62 -4.94
N ARG A 157 -4.96 -16.86 -5.24
CA ARG A 157 -5.15 -16.25 -6.55
C ARG A 157 -5.79 -14.88 -6.48
N PHE A 158 -5.37 -14.02 -7.40
CA PHE A 158 -5.87 -12.66 -7.55
C PHE A 158 -5.69 -12.20 -8.99
N ASN A 159 -6.45 -11.21 -9.42
CA ASN A 159 -6.36 -10.64 -10.78
C ASN A 159 -5.80 -9.22 -10.72
N MET A 160 -5.20 -8.79 -11.84
CA MET A 160 -4.71 -7.42 -12.02
C MET A 160 -5.56 -6.77 -13.11
N CYS A 161 -6.33 -5.75 -12.75
CA CYS A 161 -7.29 -5.14 -13.67
C CYS A 161 -6.78 -3.84 -14.28
N PHE A 162 -6.03 -3.05 -13.52
CA PHE A 162 -5.73 -1.65 -13.85
C PHE A 162 -4.25 -1.38 -14.13
N THR A 163 -3.36 -2.26 -13.67
CA THR A 163 -1.91 -2.07 -13.71
C THR A 163 -1.18 -2.95 -14.71
N THR A 164 -1.84 -3.95 -15.31
CA THR A 164 -1.19 -4.88 -16.27
C THR A 164 -0.55 -4.14 -17.43
N SER A 165 -1.24 -3.15 -18.01
CA SER A 165 -0.71 -2.34 -19.12
C SER A 165 0.37 -1.34 -18.70
N ARG A 166 0.69 -1.22 -17.41
CA ARG A 166 1.76 -0.34 -16.90
C ARG A 166 3.10 -1.06 -16.77
N PHE A 167 3.09 -2.38 -16.70
CA PHE A 167 4.31 -3.18 -16.60
C PHE A 167 4.73 -3.69 -17.98
N PRO A 168 5.97 -3.44 -18.42
CA PRO A 168 6.49 -3.98 -19.68
C PRO A 168 6.50 -5.51 -19.73
N SER A 169 6.67 -6.16 -18.57
CA SER A 169 6.71 -7.61 -18.44
C SER A 169 6.36 -8.04 -17.02
N ARG A 170 6.22 -9.35 -16.80
CA ARG A 170 6.01 -9.92 -15.45
C ARG A 170 7.19 -9.61 -14.53
N GLU A 171 8.41 -9.67 -15.03
CA GLU A 171 9.63 -9.36 -14.27
C GLU A 171 9.59 -7.93 -13.74
N HIS A 172 9.01 -6.97 -14.47
CA HIS A 172 8.81 -5.61 -14.00
C HIS A 172 7.74 -5.53 -12.91
N TYR A 173 6.64 -6.26 -13.05
CA TYR A 173 5.64 -6.38 -11.98
C TYR A 173 6.26 -6.94 -10.69
N LEU A 174 7.05 -8.02 -10.81
CA LEU A 174 7.72 -8.64 -9.67
C LEU A 174 8.80 -7.72 -9.08
N ALA A 175 9.63 -7.08 -9.93
CA ALA A 175 10.62 -6.09 -9.52
C ALA A 175 9.96 -4.99 -8.68
N GLU A 176 8.82 -4.48 -9.15
CA GLU A 176 8.08 -3.45 -8.45
C GLU A 176 7.57 -3.91 -7.09
N TYR A 177 6.74 -4.96 -7.01
CA TYR A 177 6.11 -5.29 -5.74
C TYR A 177 7.03 -6.04 -4.77
N MET A 178 7.97 -6.85 -5.27
CA MET A 178 8.80 -7.73 -4.44
C MET A 178 10.23 -7.23 -4.25
N LEU A 179 10.68 -6.24 -5.01
CA LEU A 179 12.11 -5.93 -5.22
C LEU A 179 12.91 -7.21 -5.55
N MET A 180 12.28 -8.11 -6.30
CA MET A 180 12.81 -9.35 -6.83
C MET A 180 12.11 -9.59 -8.15
N HIS A 181 12.84 -9.79 -9.24
CA HIS A 181 12.22 -10.03 -10.56
C HIS A 181 12.18 -11.51 -10.95
N ASN A 182 12.88 -12.37 -10.20
CA ASN A 182 13.01 -13.80 -10.48
C ASN A 182 11.98 -14.63 -9.70
N GLU A 183 11.12 -15.37 -10.41
CA GLU A 183 10.10 -16.25 -9.82
C GLU A 183 10.70 -17.32 -8.89
N LYS A 184 11.88 -17.87 -9.21
CA LYS A 184 12.58 -18.83 -8.35
C LYS A 184 12.94 -18.19 -7.00
N ARG A 185 13.46 -16.94 -7.02
CA ARG A 185 13.77 -16.22 -5.77
C ARG A 185 12.50 -16.01 -4.94
N ILE A 186 11.39 -15.68 -5.57
CA ILE A 186 10.11 -15.53 -4.88
C ILE A 186 9.66 -16.87 -4.29
N ALA A 187 9.74 -17.97 -5.04
CA ALA A 187 9.44 -19.30 -4.54
C ALA A 187 10.31 -19.67 -3.33
N ASP A 188 11.62 -19.44 -3.43
CA ASP A 188 12.55 -19.75 -2.36
C ASP A 188 12.32 -18.88 -1.10
N HIS A 189 12.10 -17.58 -1.26
CA HIS A 189 12.02 -16.63 -0.14
C HIS A 189 10.62 -16.44 0.42
N PHE A 190 9.56 -16.76 -0.32
CA PHE A 190 8.17 -16.63 0.14
C PHE A 190 7.42 -17.95 0.20
N ALA A 191 8.05 -19.07 -0.18
CA ALA A 191 7.41 -20.39 -0.28
C ALA A 191 6.13 -20.35 -1.14
N LEU A 192 6.23 -19.70 -2.29
CA LEU A 192 5.13 -19.50 -3.25
C LEU A 192 5.60 -19.80 -4.67
N GLU A 193 5.08 -20.85 -5.25
CA GLU A 193 5.41 -21.28 -6.61
C GLU A 193 4.33 -20.78 -7.55
N ARG A 194 4.72 -20.14 -8.65
CA ARG A 194 3.76 -19.62 -9.61
C ARG A 194 3.20 -20.76 -10.45
N HIS A 195 1.88 -20.82 -10.54
CA HIS A 195 1.20 -21.71 -11.46
C HIS A 195 0.78 -20.93 -12.70
N SER A 196 1.39 -21.22 -13.84
CA SER A 196 1.04 -20.58 -15.11
C SER A 196 -0.21 -21.23 -15.70
N GLN A 197 -1.30 -20.46 -15.81
CA GLN A 197 -2.49 -20.86 -16.56
C GLN A 197 -2.70 -19.94 -17.77
N PRO A 198 -2.82 -20.49 -19.00
CA PRO A 198 -3.24 -19.71 -20.15
C PRO A 198 -4.68 -19.21 -19.97
N ILE A 199 -4.94 -17.91 -20.16
CA ILE A 199 -6.29 -17.31 -20.06
C ILE A 199 -7.37 -18.02 -20.87
N PHE A 200 -7.01 -18.54 -22.05
CA PHE A 200 -8.00 -18.86 -23.08
C PHE A 200 -8.66 -20.23 -22.94
N ALA A 201 -8.43 -20.94 -21.83
CA ALA A 201 -9.19 -22.14 -21.55
C ALA A 201 -10.68 -21.82 -21.28
N ASP A 202 -11.00 -20.71 -20.59
CA ASP A 202 -12.32 -20.56 -19.95
C ASP A 202 -13.12 -19.28 -20.25
N VAL A 203 -12.59 -18.25 -20.94
CA VAL A 203 -13.33 -17.00 -21.24
C VAL A 203 -13.46 -16.73 -22.74
N THR A 204 -14.62 -17.13 -23.30
CA THR A 204 -15.16 -16.85 -24.65
C THR A 204 -14.14 -16.71 -25.79
N PRO A 205 -13.84 -17.80 -26.51
CA PRO A 205 -13.03 -17.81 -27.74
C PRO A 205 -13.51 -16.88 -28.86
N GLN A 206 -14.71 -16.29 -28.76
CA GLN A 206 -15.32 -15.52 -29.84
C GLN A 206 -14.83 -14.06 -29.96
N LEU A 207 -14.14 -13.51 -28.95
CA LEU A 207 -13.69 -12.09 -28.95
C LEU A 207 -12.19 -11.90 -29.25
N MET A 208 -11.40 -12.96 -29.23
CA MET A 208 -9.94 -12.92 -29.38
C MET A 208 -9.49 -13.95 -30.43
N THR A 209 -9.77 -13.66 -31.71
CA THR A 209 -9.27 -14.48 -32.83
C THR A 209 -7.74 -14.39 -32.91
N PRO A 210 -7.06 -15.34 -33.56
CA PRO A 210 -5.61 -15.28 -33.77
C PRO A 210 -5.15 -13.96 -34.39
N GLU A 211 -5.94 -13.39 -35.31
CA GLU A 211 -5.63 -12.13 -35.98
C GLU A 211 -5.74 -10.95 -35.02
N VAL A 212 -6.77 -10.91 -34.17
CA VAL A 212 -6.93 -9.88 -33.12
C VAL A 212 -5.80 -10.01 -32.12
N ARG A 213 -5.46 -11.24 -31.69
CA ARG A 213 -4.35 -11.50 -30.76
C ARG A 213 -3.02 -10.97 -31.33
N GLU A 214 -2.73 -11.27 -32.59
CA GLU A 214 -1.50 -10.83 -33.24
C GLU A 214 -1.47 -9.32 -33.47
N ALA A 215 -2.61 -8.71 -33.82
CA ALA A 215 -2.73 -7.26 -33.91
C ALA A 215 -2.47 -6.56 -32.56
N TRP A 216 -3.03 -7.08 -31.47
CA TRP A 216 -2.74 -6.59 -30.13
C TRP A 216 -1.29 -6.86 -29.72
N ARG A 217 -0.73 -8.04 -30.02
CA ARG A 217 0.69 -8.37 -29.78
C ARG A 217 1.63 -7.36 -30.42
N ARG A 218 1.33 -6.95 -31.65
CA ARG A 218 2.07 -5.87 -32.34
C ARG A 218 1.83 -4.49 -31.73
N ALA A 219 0.63 -4.21 -31.23
CA ALA A 219 0.26 -2.90 -30.70
C ALA A 219 0.82 -2.61 -29.31
N VAL A 220 0.81 -3.60 -28.40
CA VAL A 220 1.21 -3.41 -26.99
C VAL A 220 2.51 -4.14 -26.62
N GLY A 221 3.03 -4.99 -27.49
CA GLY A 221 4.23 -5.81 -27.24
C GLY A 221 3.90 -7.23 -26.77
N ALA A 222 4.80 -8.18 -27.08
CA ALA A 222 4.63 -9.59 -26.75
C ALA A 222 4.60 -9.84 -25.24
N ASP A 223 5.54 -9.26 -24.49
CA ASP A 223 5.67 -9.52 -23.05
C ASP A 223 4.52 -8.91 -22.23
N VAL A 224 4.08 -7.70 -22.61
CA VAL A 224 2.89 -7.06 -22.02
C VAL A 224 1.64 -7.88 -22.29
N MET A 225 1.53 -8.48 -23.48
CA MET A 225 0.42 -9.37 -23.81
C MET A 225 0.48 -10.66 -23.01
N ASP A 226 1.62 -11.33 -22.96
CA ASP A 226 1.76 -12.62 -22.28
C ASP A 226 1.51 -12.46 -20.77
N PHE A 227 1.94 -11.34 -20.17
CA PHE A 227 1.67 -11.01 -18.77
C PHE A 227 0.23 -10.51 -18.52
N GLY A 228 -0.26 -9.57 -19.35
CA GLY A 228 -1.60 -9.00 -19.24
C GLY A 228 -2.71 -9.98 -19.60
N GLN A 229 -2.37 -11.08 -20.26
CA GLN A 229 -3.24 -12.20 -20.55
C GLN A 229 -3.20 -13.30 -19.48
N GLU A 230 -3.04 -12.95 -18.20
CA GLU A 230 -3.32 -13.86 -17.09
C GLU A 230 -4.60 -13.41 -16.37
N SER A 231 -5.66 -14.24 -16.40
CA SER A 231 -6.96 -13.91 -15.78
C SER A 231 -6.79 -13.83 -14.27
N PHE A 232 -5.94 -14.70 -13.75
CA PHE A 232 -5.49 -14.70 -12.37
C PHE A 232 -3.98 -14.96 -12.33
N GLN A 233 -3.32 -14.22 -11.44
CA GLN A 233 -2.05 -14.62 -10.85
C GLN A 233 -2.35 -15.75 -9.87
N ILE A 234 -1.86 -16.96 -10.14
CA ILE A 234 -2.04 -18.13 -9.27
C ILE A 234 -0.69 -18.48 -8.64
N TRP A 235 -0.68 -18.54 -7.32
CA TRP A 235 0.50 -18.87 -6.52
C TRP A 235 0.16 -20.03 -5.59
N GLU A 236 0.78 -21.16 -5.87
CA GLU A 236 0.67 -22.39 -5.09
C GLU A 236 1.64 -22.35 -3.91
N LYS A 237 1.29 -23.09 -2.86
CA LYS A 237 2.19 -23.30 -1.73
C LYS A 237 3.47 -24.00 -2.17
N GLY A 238 4.60 -23.36 -1.94
CA GLY A 238 5.93 -23.96 -2.16
C GLY A 238 6.28 -25.05 -1.14
N SER A 239 7.18 -25.93 -1.53
CA SER A 239 7.50 -27.19 -0.83
C SER A 239 8.27 -27.05 0.50
N ALA A 240 9.04 -25.98 0.71
CA ALA A 240 9.92 -25.85 1.87
C ALA A 240 9.48 -24.75 2.85
N ARG A 241 9.29 -25.07 4.13
CA ARG A 241 8.98 -24.11 5.21
C ARG A 241 10.15 -23.22 5.63
N GLN A 242 11.39 -23.67 5.41
CA GLN A 242 12.60 -22.86 5.59
C GLN A 242 13.51 -23.00 4.38
N ILE A 243 14.22 -21.93 4.05
CA ILE A 243 15.20 -21.92 2.98
C ILE A 243 16.53 -22.51 3.48
N ALA A 244 17.11 -23.40 2.69
CA ALA A 244 18.42 -23.98 2.99
C ALA A 244 19.49 -22.88 3.01
N TRP A 245 20.52 -23.03 3.85
CA TRP A 245 21.55 -22.00 4.04
C TRP A 245 22.17 -21.51 2.72
N LYS A 246 22.50 -22.45 1.83
CA LYS A 246 23.13 -22.18 0.53
C LYS A 246 22.25 -21.40 -0.45
N ASP A 247 20.94 -21.44 -0.26
CA ASP A 247 19.95 -20.83 -1.15
C ASP A 247 19.47 -19.46 -0.63
N ARG A 248 19.92 -19.06 0.56
CA ARG A 248 19.64 -17.73 1.14
C ARG A 248 20.39 -16.65 0.37
N LEU A 249 19.83 -15.44 0.40
CA LEU A 249 20.61 -14.25 0.11
C LEU A 249 21.78 -14.18 1.09
N THR A 250 22.94 -13.73 0.60
CA THR A 250 24.04 -13.35 1.49
C THR A 250 23.58 -12.23 2.43
N ARG A 251 24.30 -12.01 3.54
CA ARG A 251 23.97 -10.93 4.49
C ARG A 251 23.84 -9.57 3.78
N LEU A 252 24.78 -9.24 2.89
CA LEU A 252 24.80 -7.96 2.18
C LEU A 252 23.63 -7.82 1.19
N GLU A 253 23.27 -8.90 0.50
CA GLU A 253 22.12 -8.89 -0.41
C GLU A 253 20.80 -8.75 0.35
N LEU A 254 20.65 -9.46 1.48
CA LEU A 254 19.47 -9.35 2.34
C LEU A 254 19.33 -7.93 2.91
N GLU A 255 20.43 -7.36 3.41
CA GLU A 255 20.47 -6.00 3.95
C GLU A 255 20.08 -4.97 2.88
N LYS A 256 20.69 -5.04 1.69
CA LYS A 256 20.32 -4.19 0.54
C LYS A 256 18.83 -4.33 0.22
N TRP A 257 18.33 -5.56 0.14
CA TRP A 257 16.93 -5.82 -0.24
C TRP A 257 15.94 -5.30 0.79
N LEU A 258 16.19 -5.52 2.09
CA LEU A 258 15.35 -4.98 3.16
C LEU A 258 15.44 -3.44 3.23
N HIS A 259 16.63 -2.86 3.11
CA HIS A 259 16.74 -1.39 3.05
C HIS A 259 16.03 -0.81 1.82
N GLY A 260 16.05 -1.51 0.68
CA GLY A 260 15.27 -1.14 -0.50
C GLY A 260 13.77 -1.08 -0.23
N HIS A 261 13.21 -2.11 0.42
CA HIS A 261 11.79 -2.11 0.84
C HIS A 261 11.50 -0.99 1.83
N PHE A 262 12.38 -0.80 2.82
CA PHE A 262 12.25 0.28 3.79
C PHE A 262 12.18 1.65 3.10
N PHE A 263 13.16 1.98 2.24
CA PHE A 263 13.19 3.24 1.51
C PHE A 263 12.00 3.41 0.56
N LYS A 264 11.56 2.33 -0.08
CA LYS A 264 10.39 2.38 -0.95
C LYS A 264 9.10 2.73 -0.19
N ILE A 265 9.00 2.32 1.08
CA ILE A 265 7.85 2.65 1.95
C ILE A 265 7.95 4.10 2.44
N ILE A 266 9.13 4.54 2.90
CA ILE A 266 9.27 5.86 3.53
C ILE A 266 9.45 7.01 2.52
N LEU A 267 9.98 6.69 1.35
CA LEU A 267 10.29 7.62 0.26
C LEU A 267 9.88 7.01 -1.09
N PRO A 268 8.57 6.70 -1.30
CA PRO A 268 8.11 6.27 -2.62
C PRO A 268 8.32 7.37 -3.65
N HIS A 269 8.61 6.97 -4.89
CA HIS A 269 8.68 7.90 -6.00
C HIS A 269 7.29 8.45 -6.32
N TYR A 270 7.24 9.72 -6.70
CA TYR A 270 6.05 10.39 -7.19
C TYR A 270 5.31 9.57 -8.28
N ARG A 271 3.98 9.49 -8.17
CA ARG A 271 3.08 8.79 -9.09
C ARG A 271 2.00 9.75 -9.58
N ASN A 272 1.88 9.90 -10.89
CA ASN A 272 0.82 10.70 -11.50
C ASN A 272 -0.52 9.99 -11.32
N TRP A 273 -1.39 10.54 -10.49
CA TRP A 273 -2.79 10.14 -10.48
C TRP A 273 -3.53 10.84 -11.62
N VAL A 274 -4.07 10.07 -12.57
CA VAL A 274 -4.91 10.60 -13.65
C VAL A 274 -6.39 10.43 -13.25
N PRO A 275 -7.11 11.52 -12.93
CA PRO A 275 -8.49 11.46 -12.44
C PRO A 275 -9.46 10.77 -13.40
N ASP A 276 -9.31 11.02 -14.69
CA ASP A 276 -10.33 10.71 -15.69
C ASP A 276 -10.32 9.24 -16.15
N LEU A 277 -9.27 8.48 -15.83
CA LEU A 277 -9.14 7.09 -16.26
C LEU A 277 -9.47 6.06 -15.17
N ASN A 278 -9.73 6.49 -13.92
CA ASN A 278 -9.79 5.59 -12.75
C ASN A 278 -8.61 4.59 -12.69
N ALA A 279 -7.51 4.91 -13.37
CA ALA A 279 -6.36 4.05 -13.58
C ALA A 279 -5.23 4.62 -12.73
N SER A 280 -5.16 4.18 -11.46
CA SER A 280 -4.01 4.46 -10.61
C SER A 280 -2.74 3.88 -11.24
N GLU A 281 -1.61 4.55 -11.07
CA GLU A 281 -0.27 4.00 -11.34
C GLU A 281 0.11 2.88 -10.33
N GLY A 282 -0.83 1.98 -10.00
CA GLY A 282 -0.70 0.99 -8.94
C GLY A 282 -0.70 1.60 -7.54
N GLN A 283 -1.53 1.07 -6.64
CA GLN A 283 -1.56 1.52 -5.26
C GLN A 283 -0.69 0.60 -4.39
N GLN A 284 0.17 1.23 -3.61
CA GLN A 284 1.03 0.58 -2.64
C GLN A 284 1.00 1.36 -1.33
N PRO A 285 -0.14 1.37 -0.61
CA PRO A 285 -0.28 2.05 0.67
C PRO A 285 0.42 1.26 1.78
N LEU A 286 1.66 0.82 1.52
CA LEU A 286 2.50 0.15 2.50
C LEU A 286 2.97 1.18 3.53
N ASN A 287 3.11 0.73 4.76
CA ASN A 287 3.60 1.51 5.88
C ASN A 287 4.68 0.72 6.62
N LEU A 288 5.25 1.31 7.67
CA LEU A 288 6.35 0.69 8.41
C LEU A 288 5.96 -0.58 9.19
N THR A 289 4.67 -0.84 9.45
CA THR A 289 4.26 -2.13 10.04
C THR A 289 4.39 -3.27 9.02
N ALA A 290 4.11 -3.02 7.74
CA ALA A 290 4.34 -3.98 6.66
C ALA A 290 5.83 -4.36 6.55
N PHE A 291 6.74 -3.41 6.76
CA PHE A 291 8.17 -3.70 6.81
C PHE A 291 8.55 -4.63 7.98
N ILE A 292 8.04 -4.36 9.18
CA ILE A 292 8.27 -5.23 10.36
C ILE A 292 7.73 -6.64 10.09
N ARG A 293 6.56 -6.76 9.47
CA ARG A 293 5.97 -8.04 9.08
C ARG A 293 6.85 -8.79 8.07
N LEU A 294 7.42 -8.08 7.09
CA LEU A 294 8.37 -8.65 6.12
C LEU A 294 9.60 -9.23 6.81
N VAL A 295 10.17 -8.51 7.79
CA VAL A 295 11.32 -8.99 8.58
C VAL A 295 10.94 -10.24 9.40
N CYS A 296 9.75 -10.27 10.00
CA CYS A 296 9.24 -11.47 10.68
C CYS A 296 9.13 -12.66 9.72
N LEU A 297 8.61 -12.44 8.51
CA LEU A 297 8.54 -13.47 7.48
C LEU A 297 9.94 -14.00 7.13
N MET A 298 10.94 -13.14 6.98
CA MET A 298 12.32 -13.60 6.71
C MET A 298 12.86 -14.48 7.83
N SER A 299 12.55 -14.16 9.09
CA SER A 299 12.90 -15.03 10.22
C SER A 299 12.19 -16.39 10.15
N GLU A 300 10.90 -16.41 9.82
CA GLU A 300 10.12 -17.66 9.64
C GLU A 300 10.70 -18.54 8.51
N ARG A 301 11.25 -17.90 7.47
CA ARG A 301 11.97 -18.58 6.37
C ARG A 301 13.35 -19.10 6.79
N GLY A 302 13.82 -18.75 7.98
CA GLY A 302 15.05 -19.27 8.56
C GLY A 302 16.26 -18.34 8.44
N TYR A 303 16.09 -17.08 8.01
CA TYR A 303 17.19 -16.12 8.01
C TYR A 303 17.74 -15.89 9.43
N PRO A 304 19.07 -15.67 9.59
CA PRO A 304 19.68 -15.59 10.92
C PRO A 304 19.13 -14.44 11.76
N ALA A 305 18.68 -14.76 12.98
CA ALA A 305 18.14 -13.80 13.94
C ALA A 305 19.03 -12.56 14.15
N HIS A 306 20.34 -12.77 14.33
CA HIS A 306 21.28 -11.68 14.56
C HIS A 306 21.44 -10.76 13.33
N TRP A 307 21.27 -11.26 12.09
CA TRP A 307 21.26 -10.39 10.91
C TRP A 307 20.03 -9.48 10.91
N LEU A 308 18.85 -10.06 11.13
CA LEU A 308 17.59 -9.32 11.15
C LEU A 308 17.57 -8.30 12.29
N SER A 309 18.05 -8.68 13.48
CA SER A 309 18.21 -7.77 14.60
C SER A 309 19.17 -6.62 14.30
N ASP A 310 20.33 -6.90 13.69
CA ASP A 310 21.30 -5.86 13.32
C ASP A 310 20.70 -4.87 12.31
N ILE A 311 19.94 -5.37 11.32
CA ILE A 311 19.26 -4.53 10.31
C ILE A 311 18.21 -3.63 10.97
N LEU A 312 17.33 -4.19 11.81
CA LEU A 312 16.33 -3.40 12.54
C LEU A 312 17.01 -2.35 13.44
N ARG A 313 18.07 -2.75 14.14
CA ARG A 313 18.84 -1.86 15.01
C ARG A 313 19.48 -0.72 14.20
N ALA A 314 20.06 -1.01 13.04
CA ALA A 314 20.62 0.01 12.17
C ALA A 314 19.54 1.03 11.74
N LEU A 315 18.37 0.54 11.31
CA LEU A 315 17.24 1.38 10.88
C LEU A 315 16.64 2.26 11.99
N CYS A 316 16.90 1.98 13.27
CA CYS A 316 16.60 2.89 14.37
C CYS A 316 17.49 4.17 14.38
N GLY A 317 18.49 4.26 13.52
CA GLY A 317 19.38 5.42 13.43
C GLY A 317 20.26 5.55 14.68
N VAL A 318 21.10 4.54 14.93
CA VAL A 318 22.03 4.47 16.09
C VAL A 318 23.29 5.30 15.87
N GLY A 319 23.52 5.83 14.66
CA GLY A 319 24.56 6.83 14.43
C GLY A 319 24.27 8.15 15.17
N PRO A 320 25.30 8.99 15.42
CA PRO A 320 25.17 10.24 16.18
C PRO A 320 24.12 11.21 15.61
N ASN A 321 23.75 11.09 14.33
CA ASN A 321 22.76 11.92 13.66
C ASN A 321 21.52 11.13 13.17
N GLY A 322 21.29 9.90 13.66
CA GLY A 322 20.19 9.07 13.15
C GLY A 322 20.41 8.54 11.73
N GLU A 323 21.66 8.23 11.38
CA GLU A 323 22.06 7.84 10.03
C GLU A 323 22.27 6.32 9.90
N ILE A 324 22.09 5.81 8.68
CA ILE A 324 22.50 4.47 8.24
C ILE A 324 23.49 4.56 7.08
N THR A 325 24.41 3.62 6.97
CA THR A 325 25.27 3.47 5.79
C THR A 325 24.71 2.34 4.93
N THR A 326 24.40 2.61 3.65
CA THR A 326 23.76 1.60 2.80
C THR A 326 24.06 1.76 1.30
N THR A 327 23.95 0.65 0.58
CA THR A 327 24.04 0.54 -0.88
C THR A 327 22.67 0.53 -1.56
N ALA A 328 21.56 0.55 -0.79
CA ALA A 328 20.21 0.71 -1.32
C ALA A 328 19.88 2.19 -1.56
N ARG A 329 18.91 2.47 -2.43
CA ARG A 329 18.41 3.82 -2.71
C ARG A 329 16.87 3.83 -2.77
N PRO A 330 16.23 4.96 -2.42
CA PRO A 330 14.82 5.18 -2.75
C PRO A 330 14.56 5.03 -4.25
N PRO A 331 13.36 4.61 -4.65
CA PRO A 331 12.99 4.51 -6.05
C PRO A 331 13.21 5.83 -6.81
N VAL A 332 13.65 5.72 -8.05
CA VAL A 332 13.99 6.86 -8.92
C VAL A 332 13.04 7.04 -10.10
N GLN A 333 12.04 6.16 -10.18
CA GLN A 333 10.95 6.17 -11.15
C GLN A 333 9.70 5.53 -10.51
N PRO A 334 8.51 5.70 -11.10
CA PRO A 334 7.25 5.24 -10.48
C PRO A 334 7.18 3.74 -10.19
N PHE A 335 7.82 2.92 -11.04
CA PHE A 335 7.87 1.46 -10.94
C PHE A 335 9.30 0.95 -11.06
N ALA A 336 9.74 0.12 -10.12
CA ALA A 336 11.05 -0.48 -10.17
C ALA A 336 11.18 -1.43 -11.37
N SER A 337 12.32 -1.35 -12.04
CA SER A 337 12.71 -2.28 -13.10
C SER A 337 13.63 -3.39 -12.57
N PRO A 338 13.75 -4.54 -13.27
CA PRO A 338 14.73 -5.57 -12.93
C PRO A 338 16.16 -5.02 -12.78
N THR A 339 16.56 -4.13 -13.70
CA THR A 339 17.87 -3.48 -13.69
C THR A 339 18.12 -2.65 -12.43
N GLU A 340 17.13 -1.90 -11.97
CA GLU A 340 17.25 -1.11 -10.74
C GLU A 340 17.31 -1.97 -9.49
N VAL A 341 16.53 -3.06 -9.44
CA VAL A 341 16.57 -4.02 -8.33
C VAL A 341 17.97 -4.62 -8.19
N ASP A 342 18.62 -4.95 -9.30
CA ASP A 342 19.96 -5.53 -9.30
C ASP A 342 21.06 -4.48 -9.03
N MET A 343 20.82 -3.20 -9.31
CA MET A 343 21.80 -2.11 -9.13
C MET A 343 22.31 -2.01 -7.69
N VAL A 344 23.63 -2.03 -7.51
CA VAL A 344 24.27 -1.84 -6.20
C VAL A 344 24.99 -0.49 -6.22
N PHE A 345 24.55 0.44 -5.37
CA PHE A 345 25.15 1.76 -5.27
C PHE A 345 26.36 1.74 -4.33
N ALA A 346 27.25 2.73 -4.48
CA ALA A 346 28.29 2.95 -3.49
C ALA A 346 27.68 3.18 -2.10
N PRO A 347 28.28 2.65 -1.01
CA PRO A 347 27.81 2.90 0.34
C PRO A 347 27.71 4.39 0.63
N ARG A 348 26.54 4.85 1.09
CA ARG A 348 26.28 6.24 1.44
C ARG A 348 25.62 6.32 2.81
N ARG A 349 25.98 7.34 3.58
CA ARG A 349 25.29 7.70 4.82
C ARG A 349 24.01 8.43 4.48
N MET A 350 22.89 7.95 5.01
CA MET A 350 21.56 8.53 4.80
C MET A 350 20.86 8.70 6.15
N THR A 351 20.27 9.87 6.39
CA THR A 351 19.48 10.13 7.59
C THR A 351 18.10 9.47 7.51
N LEU A 352 17.67 8.90 8.65
CA LEU A 352 16.32 8.36 8.84
C LEU A 352 15.51 9.17 9.85
N ALA A 353 16.02 10.32 10.28
CA ALA A 353 15.44 11.14 11.34
C ALA A 353 13.93 11.45 11.15
N PRO A 354 13.41 11.74 9.94
CA PRO A 354 11.98 11.99 9.75
C PRO A 354 11.07 10.83 10.17
N TRP A 355 11.50 9.58 9.96
CA TRP A 355 10.70 8.38 10.25
C TRP A 355 11.15 7.66 11.52
N LYS A 356 12.25 8.10 12.14
CA LYS A 356 12.83 7.44 13.32
C LYS A 356 11.80 7.30 14.43
N THR A 357 11.05 8.36 14.73
CA THR A 357 10.02 8.35 15.78
C THR A 357 8.96 7.29 15.55
N GLU A 358 8.42 7.20 14.33
CA GLU A 358 7.44 6.17 14.00
C GLU A 358 8.07 4.78 14.12
N PHE A 359 9.24 4.58 13.48
CA PHE A 359 9.86 3.26 13.41
C PHE A 359 10.23 2.70 14.79
N THR A 360 10.81 3.53 15.66
CA THR A 360 11.13 3.12 17.04
C THR A 360 9.88 2.92 17.88
N THR A 361 8.82 3.70 17.67
CA THR A 361 7.52 3.48 18.34
C THR A 361 6.94 2.12 17.94
N LEU A 362 6.89 1.84 16.64
CA LEU A 362 6.40 0.55 16.14
C LEU A 362 7.26 -0.60 16.64
N LEU A 363 8.58 -0.50 16.61
CA LEU A 363 9.45 -1.55 17.16
C LEU A 363 9.25 -1.73 18.67
N SER A 364 8.98 -0.67 19.43
CA SER A 364 8.65 -0.79 20.85
C SER A 364 7.42 -1.67 21.04
N ILE A 365 6.34 -1.36 20.32
CA ILE A 365 5.07 -2.11 20.30
C ILE A 365 5.29 -3.58 19.89
N TRP A 366 5.97 -3.81 18.77
CA TRP A 366 6.05 -5.12 18.12
C TRP A 366 7.23 -5.97 18.57
N SER A 367 8.20 -5.43 19.33
CA SER A 367 9.44 -6.12 19.73
C SER A 367 9.19 -7.49 20.38
N ARG A 368 8.16 -7.59 21.21
CA ARG A 368 7.78 -8.83 21.91
C ARG A 368 7.14 -9.88 21.01
N LEU A 369 6.69 -9.49 19.82
CA LEU A 369 6.07 -10.35 18.82
C LEU A 369 7.05 -10.75 17.70
N LEU A 370 8.28 -10.24 17.73
CA LEU A 370 9.31 -10.68 16.80
C LEU A 370 9.65 -12.16 17.06
N PRO A 371 9.74 -13.01 16.02
CA PRO A 371 10.07 -14.42 16.18
C PRO A 371 11.56 -14.68 16.49
N PHE A 372 12.31 -13.65 16.90
CA PHE A 372 13.73 -13.69 17.22
C PHE A 372 14.08 -12.63 18.27
N GLY A 373 15.22 -12.81 18.96
CA GLY A 373 15.74 -11.83 19.90
C GLY A 373 16.18 -10.55 19.20
N PHE A 374 15.58 -9.42 19.57
CA PHE A 374 15.95 -8.10 19.08
C PHE A 374 16.79 -7.35 20.11
N PHE A 375 18.01 -6.97 19.71
CA PHE A 375 18.90 -6.11 20.49
C PHE A 375 18.49 -4.65 20.32
N ALA A 376 17.53 -4.22 21.16
CA ALA A 376 17.03 -2.86 21.18
C ALA A 376 18.17 -1.84 21.43
N PRO A 377 18.25 -0.76 20.64
CA PRO A 377 19.15 0.35 20.95
C PRO A 377 18.60 1.18 22.11
N ASP A 378 19.46 1.93 22.78
CA ASP A 378 19.09 2.82 23.91
C ASP A 378 18.04 3.88 23.53
N SER A 379 17.92 4.21 22.24
CA SER A 379 16.91 5.14 21.72
C SER A 379 15.50 4.54 21.62
N LEU A 380 15.33 3.24 21.88
CA LEU A 380 14.03 2.58 21.86
C LEU A 380 13.37 2.71 23.24
N VAL A 381 12.26 3.44 23.32
CA VAL A 381 11.48 3.53 24.56
C VAL A 381 10.75 2.23 24.84
N GLY A 382 10.45 1.96 26.11
CA GLY A 382 9.61 0.83 26.50
C GLY A 382 8.13 1.03 26.10
N PRO A 383 7.34 -0.05 25.94
CA PRO A 383 5.93 0.08 25.53
C PRO A 383 5.05 0.91 26.48
N THR A 384 5.45 1.06 27.74
CA THR A 384 4.76 1.92 28.73
C THR A 384 4.84 3.41 28.39
N GLU A 385 5.85 3.81 27.61
CA GLU A 385 6.05 5.18 27.16
C GLU A 385 5.42 5.46 25.79
N VAL A 386 4.63 4.52 25.27
CA VAL A 386 3.94 4.65 23.99
C VAL A 386 2.45 4.89 24.22
N ALA A 387 1.88 5.86 23.52
CA ALA A 387 0.46 6.20 23.59
C ALA A 387 -0.15 6.41 22.20
N GLU A 388 -1.45 6.17 22.10
CA GLU A 388 -2.25 6.53 20.93
C GLU A 388 -2.63 7.99 21.05
N TYR A 389 -2.41 8.74 19.98
CA TYR A 389 -2.81 10.13 19.85
C TYR A 389 -3.86 10.29 18.78
N SER A 390 -4.70 11.30 18.93
CA SER A 390 -5.74 11.66 17.97
C SER A 390 -5.65 13.14 17.61
N VAL A 391 -5.90 13.43 16.35
CA VAL A 391 -6.05 14.78 15.82
C VAL A 391 -7.24 14.84 14.88
N THR A 392 -8.07 15.87 15.06
CA THR A 392 -9.19 16.15 14.17
C THR A 392 -8.86 17.37 13.31
N PHE A 393 -8.93 17.19 12.00
CA PHE A 393 -8.66 18.25 11.04
C PHE A 393 -9.94 19.05 10.74
N PRO A 394 -9.82 20.36 10.47
CA PRO A 394 -10.92 21.14 9.91
C PRO A 394 -11.47 20.49 8.64
N ALA A 395 -12.74 20.76 8.31
CA ALA A 395 -13.33 20.27 7.08
C ALA A 395 -12.57 20.80 5.86
N PHE A 396 -12.13 19.89 4.98
CA PHE A 396 -11.44 20.18 3.73
C PHE A 396 -12.15 19.48 2.57
N GLU A 397 -11.89 19.92 1.34
CA GLU A 397 -12.53 19.32 0.16
C GLU A 397 -12.13 17.84 0.02
N PRO A 398 -13.08 16.91 -0.15
CA PRO A 398 -12.82 15.47 -0.15
C PRO A 398 -12.19 14.96 -1.47
N VAL A 399 -11.25 15.73 -2.04
CA VAL A 399 -10.54 15.34 -3.25
C VAL A 399 -9.59 14.19 -2.91
N HIS A 400 -9.68 13.10 -3.67
CA HIS A 400 -8.82 11.92 -3.54
C HIS A 400 -8.91 11.15 -2.20
N LEU A 401 -9.95 11.36 -1.38
CA LEU A 401 -10.19 10.56 -0.15
C LEU A 401 -10.31 9.05 -0.39
N ARG A 402 -10.48 8.63 -1.65
CA ARG A 402 -10.56 7.22 -2.08
C ARG A 402 -9.21 6.58 -2.38
N VAL A 403 -8.11 7.34 -2.32
CA VAL A 403 -6.76 6.85 -2.60
C VAL A 403 -6.03 6.64 -1.27
N PRO A 404 -5.65 5.39 -0.90
CA PRO A 404 -5.21 5.06 0.46
C PRO A 404 -3.75 5.43 0.79
N HIS A 405 -3.19 6.48 0.18
CA HIS A 405 -1.78 6.85 0.31
C HIS A 405 -1.50 7.92 1.37
N PHE A 406 -2.27 7.93 2.46
CA PHE A 406 -2.20 9.00 3.44
C PHE A 406 -1.10 8.80 4.47
N ILE A 407 -0.44 9.89 4.85
CA ILE A 407 0.51 9.98 5.97
C ILE A 407 0.20 11.19 6.84
N LEU A 408 0.68 11.16 8.08
CA LEU A 408 0.77 12.36 8.90
C LEU A 408 2.16 12.96 8.79
N LEU A 409 2.20 14.24 8.45
CA LEU A 409 3.42 15.03 8.39
C LEU A 409 3.39 16.08 9.51
N PHE A 410 4.24 15.89 10.50
CA PHE A 410 4.51 16.89 11.54
C PHE A 410 5.62 17.79 11.03
N TRP A 411 5.36 19.08 11.00
CA TRP A 411 6.25 20.09 10.43
C TRP A 411 6.45 21.23 11.42
N ASN A 412 7.70 21.61 11.67
CA ASN A 412 8.01 22.79 12.45
C ASN A 412 8.13 24.02 11.55
N CYS A 413 7.10 24.86 11.56
CA CYS A 413 7.05 26.09 10.74
C CYS A 413 7.93 27.24 11.27
N LYS A 414 8.55 27.11 12.45
CA LYS A 414 9.41 28.15 13.03
C LYS A 414 10.89 27.96 12.78
N LEU A 415 11.31 26.77 12.37
CA LEU A 415 12.72 26.50 12.10
C LEU A 415 13.23 27.21 10.82
N PHE A 416 12.33 27.80 10.02
CA PHE A 416 12.65 28.38 8.72
C PHE A 416 11.88 29.67 8.51
N GLU A 417 12.56 30.71 8.02
CA GLU A 417 11.88 31.88 7.47
C GLU A 417 11.38 31.56 6.04
N THR A 418 10.30 32.21 5.59
CA THR A 418 9.74 32.01 4.23
C THR A 418 10.79 32.15 3.12
N ARG A 419 11.80 33.01 3.33
CA ARG A 419 12.95 33.20 2.42
C ARG A 419 13.79 31.92 2.25
N ASP A 420 13.96 31.16 3.33
CA ASP A 420 14.81 29.97 3.39
C ASP A 420 14.17 28.83 2.59
N LEU A 421 12.84 28.75 2.60
CA LEU A 421 12.04 27.75 1.87
C LEU A 421 11.90 28.06 0.37
N LEU A 422 12.05 29.33 -0.03
CA LEU A 422 11.98 29.77 -1.42
C LEU A 422 13.33 29.77 -2.14
N GLY A 423 14.43 29.53 -1.41
CA GLY A 423 15.79 29.56 -1.98
C GLY A 423 16.20 30.93 -2.54
N LEU A 424 15.62 32.01 -2.01
CA LEU A 424 15.89 33.38 -2.48
C LEU A 424 17.03 34.02 -1.69
N ALA A 425 17.96 34.66 -2.39
CA ALA A 425 18.99 35.50 -1.77
C ALA A 425 18.37 36.78 -1.19
N PRO A 426 18.98 37.42 -0.15
CA PRO A 426 18.46 38.64 0.47
C PRO A 426 18.17 39.77 -0.52
N GLU A 427 18.99 39.88 -1.57
CA GLU A 427 18.89 40.88 -2.64
C GLU A 427 17.65 40.65 -3.53
N GLN A 428 17.29 39.38 -3.79
CA GLN A 428 16.14 39.02 -4.60
C GLN A 428 14.81 39.31 -3.88
N LEU A 429 14.83 39.35 -2.55
CA LEU A 429 13.68 39.72 -1.73
C LEU A 429 13.37 41.22 -1.81
N LEU A 430 14.40 42.06 -1.95
CA LEU A 430 14.29 43.52 -2.09
C LEU A 430 13.72 43.92 -3.47
N ASP A 431 14.01 43.13 -4.50
CA ASP A 431 13.49 43.32 -5.87
C ASP A 431 12.12 42.68 -6.11
N THR A 432 11.60 41.90 -5.16
CA THR A 432 10.27 41.31 -5.27
C THR A 432 9.21 42.39 -4.98
N PRO A 433 8.27 42.66 -5.90
CA PRO A 433 7.24 43.68 -5.68
C PRO A 433 6.49 43.44 -4.36
N PRO A 434 6.22 44.47 -3.54
CA PRO A 434 5.54 44.31 -2.26
C PRO A 434 4.23 43.52 -2.38
N GLU A 435 3.45 43.71 -3.46
CA GLU A 435 2.23 42.95 -3.71
C GLU A 435 2.43 41.42 -3.80
N TYR A 436 3.62 40.94 -4.20
CA TYR A 436 3.94 39.52 -4.25
C TYR A 436 4.31 38.95 -2.88
N LEU A 437 5.03 39.73 -2.06
CA LEU A 437 5.41 39.36 -0.68
C LEU A 437 4.19 39.24 0.25
N TRP A 438 3.12 40.01 -0.03
CA TRP A 438 1.85 39.97 0.70
C TRP A 438 0.77 39.10 0.04
N SER A 439 1.09 38.40 -1.06
CA SER A 439 0.13 37.49 -1.70
C SER A 439 -0.18 36.29 -0.81
N GLU A 440 -1.41 35.76 -0.87
CA GLU A 440 -1.82 34.54 -0.14
C GLU A 440 -0.86 33.36 -0.42
N ARG A 441 -0.24 33.34 -1.60
CA ARG A 441 0.74 32.34 -2.01
C ARG A 441 2.05 32.43 -1.21
N PHE A 442 2.50 33.64 -0.84
CA PHE A 442 3.70 33.87 -0.02
C PHE A 442 3.46 33.55 1.47
N GLN A 443 2.28 33.90 2.00
CA GLN A 443 1.88 33.54 3.35
C GLN A 443 1.64 32.02 3.51
N ALA A 444 1.14 31.36 2.45
CA ALA A 444 0.95 29.91 2.43
C ALA A 444 2.27 29.12 2.49
N VAL A 445 3.34 29.60 1.83
CA VAL A 445 4.68 28.95 1.88
C VAL A 445 5.33 29.11 3.27
N SER A 446 5.02 30.17 4.00
CA SER A 446 5.47 30.38 5.39
C SER A 446 4.81 29.40 6.38
N MET A 447 3.59 28.94 6.07
CA MET A 447 2.76 28.22 7.03
C MET A 447 2.62 26.73 6.76
N ALA A 448 2.75 26.27 5.50
CA ALA A 448 2.61 24.88 5.10
C ALA A 448 3.87 24.38 4.33
N PRO A 449 4.20 23.09 4.39
CA PRO A 449 5.34 22.54 3.66
C PRO A 449 5.18 22.75 2.14
N PRO A 450 6.25 23.12 1.41
CA PRO A 450 6.15 23.50 0.00
C PRO A 450 5.67 22.32 -0.87
N LYS A 451 4.53 22.54 -1.53
CA LYS A 451 4.00 21.65 -2.58
C LYS A 451 5.08 21.51 -3.66
N ASP A 452 5.40 20.28 -4.07
CA ASP A 452 6.42 19.93 -5.08
C ASP A 452 7.90 19.91 -4.61
N GLN A 453 8.22 20.21 -3.34
CA GLN A 453 9.61 20.12 -2.85
C GLN A 453 9.85 19.12 -1.71
N ILE A 454 8.80 18.69 -0.99
CA ILE A 454 8.96 17.84 0.20
C ILE A 454 9.74 16.56 -0.10
N GLU A 455 9.42 15.84 -1.18
CA GLU A 455 10.14 14.61 -1.54
C GLU A 455 11.65 14.89 -1.63
N ARG A 456 12.04 15.91 -2.41
CA ARG A 456 13.44 16.30 -2.60
C ARG A 456 14.10 16.72 -1.27
N MET A 457 13.36 17.40 -0.39
CA MET A 457 13.86 17.84 0.91
C MET A 457 14.03 16.68 1.90
N LEU A 458 13.19 15.65 1.82
CA LEU A 458 13.27 14.46 2.67
C LEU A 458 14.30 13.44 2.17
N ARG A 459 14.71 13.51 0.91
CA ARG A 459 15.79 12.69 0.34
C ARG A 459 17.17 13.15 0.81
N ASP A 460 18.03 12.17 1.08
CA ASP A 460 19.42 12.34 1.50
C ASP A 460 20.41 11.55 0.62
N ASP A 461 19.92 11.07 -0.53
CA ASP A 461 20.69 10.39 -1.57
C ASP A 461 21.30 11.38 -2.58
N GLU A 462 21.85 10.88 -3.68
CA GLU A 462 22.46 11.69 -4.74
C GLU A 462 21.47 12.64 -5.45
N ARG A 463 20.16 12.48 -5.23
CA ARG A 463 19.09 13.31 -5.81
C ARG A 463 18.42 14.21 -4.77
N GLY A 464 18.75 14.03 -3.51
CA GLY A 464 18.24 14.84 -2.40
C GLY A 464 18.87 16.22 -2.34
N ALA A 465 18.24 17.08 -1.56
CA ALA A 465 18.72 18.41 -1.26
C ALA A 465 19.77 18.33 -0.13
N ASP A 466 21.04 18.65 -0.40
CA ASP A 466 22.17 18.59 0.56
C ASP A 466 22.51 19.96 1.17
N GLU A 467 21.72 20.99 0.84
CA GLU A 467 21.86 22.33 1.38
C GLU A 467 21.61 22.33 2.92
N PRO A 468 22.16 23.32 3.66
CA PRO A 468 22.05 23.34 5.12
C PRO A 468 20.61 23.30 5.65
N ILE A 469 19.68 23.94 4.92
CA ILE A 469 18.26 24.03 5.30
C ILE A 469 17.56 22.66 5.20
N PRO A 470 17.51 21.98 4.03
CA PRO A 470 17.01 20.60 3.92
C PRO A 470 17.63 19.63 4.91
N THR A 471 18.94 19.71 5.14
CA THR A 471 19.63 18.87 6.12
C THR A 471 19.09 19.09 7.53
N ARG A 472 18.89 20.36 7.93
CA ARG A 472 18.30 20.71 9.22
C ARG A 472 16.83 20.29 9.31
N ILE A 473 16.06 20.43 8.23
CA ILE A 473 14.67 20.00 8.13
C ILE A 473 14.56 18.51 8.45
N ARG A 474 15.34 17.68 7.78
CA ARG A 474 15.33 16.23 7.99
C ARG A 474 15.63 15.86 9.45
N ARG A 475 16.52 16.59 10.10
CA ARG A 475 17.03 16.26 11.44
C ARG A 475 16.16 16.79 12.59
N GLU A 476 15.57 17.97 12.43
CA GLU A 476 14.95 18.72 13.53
C GLU A 476 13.50 19.13 13.24
N GLY A 477 13.13 19.27 11.97
CA GLY A 477 11.93 19.99 11.57
C GLY A 477 10.76 19.15 11.10
N VAL A 478 10.93 17.83 11.03
CA VAL A 478 9.92 16.95 10.47
C VAL A 478 9.82 15.60 11.19
N HIS A 479 8.58 15.14 11.40
CA HIS A 479 8.29 13.74 11.69
C HIS A 479 7.22 13.23 10.73
N VAL A 480 7.39 12.02 10.22
CA VAL A 480 6.48 11.38 9.28
C VAL A 480 5.93 10.10 9.91
N PHE A 481 4.61 9.92 9.84
CA PHE A 481 3.93 8.70 10.27
C PHE A 481 3.15 8.09 9.10
N THR A 482 3.52 6.86 8.74
CA THR A 482 2.90 6.03 7.71
C THR A 482 1.80 5.10 8.23
N ALA A 483 1.89 4.69 9.49
CA ALA A 483 0.95 3.83 10.19
C ALA A 483 -0.01 4.70 11.01
N MET A 484 -1.18 4.96 10.44
CA MET A 484 -2.27 5.67 11.10
C MET A 484 -3.62 5.11 10.71
N LYS A 485 -4.63 5.37 11.54
CA LYS A 485 -6.03 5.19 11.22
C LYS A 485 -6.62 6.54 10.86
N PHE A 486 -7.22 6.65 9.68
CA PHE A 486 -7.90 7.87 9.26
C PHE A 486 -9.39 7.64 9.03
N VAL A 487 -10.22 8.37 9.77
CA VAL A 487 -11.69 8.37 9.65
C VAL A 487 -12.10 9.59 8.84
N THR A 488 -12.40 9.36 7.57
CA THR A 488 -12.71 10.41 6.58
C THR A 488 -13.99 11.18 6.88
N HIS A 489 -14.97 10.56 7.56
CA HIS A 489 -16.22 11.21 7.94
C HIS A 489 -16.02 12.27 9.04
N THR A 490 -15.15 12.01 10.03
CA THR A 490 -14.87 12.94 11.15
C THR A 490 -13.58 13.74 10.97
N PRO A 491 -13.03 13.79 9.75
CA PRO A 491 -11.60 14.00 9.46
C PRO A 491 -10.66 13.77 10.66
N THR A 492 -10.72 12.59 11.30
CA THR A 492 -9.92 12.28 12.49
C THR A 492 -8.86 11.24 12.16
N ALA A 493 -7.60 11.55 12.48
CA ALA A 493 -6.52 10.58 12.42
C ALA A 493 -6.10 10.14 13.82
N SER A 494 -5.83 8.85 14.01
CA SER A 494 -5.14 8.33 15.20
C SER A 494 -3.88 7.56 14.83
N PHE A 495 -2.87 7.66 15.68
CA PHE A 495 -1.54 7.09 15.45
C PHE A 495 -0.84 6.84 16.79
N TRP A 496 0.11 5.90 16.80
CA TRP A 496 0.92 5.61 17.98
C TRP A 496 2.21 6.43 17.95
N CYS A 497 2.60 6.99 19.10
CA CYS A 497 3.85 7.75 19.23
C CYS A 497 4.44 7.59 20.63
N SER A 498 5.77 7.69 20.72
CA SER A 498 6.46 7.88 22.00
C SER A 498 5.99 9.16 22.69
N ARG A 499 5.70 9.07 23.98
CA ARG A 499 5.21 10.19 24.79
C ARG A 499 6.23 11.31 24.87
N ASP A 500 7.51 10.99 25.07
CA ASP A 500 8.57 12.01 25.18
C ASP A 500 8.71 12.86 23.90
N VAL A 501 8.57 12.25 22.72
CA VAL A 501 8.63 12.96 21.43
C VAL A 501 7.39 13.84 21.26
N MET A 502 6.21 13.35 21.60
CA MET A 502 4.98 14.16 21.53
C MET A 502 5.01 15.33 22.51
N GLU A 503 5.48 15.11 23.74
CA GLU A 503 5.67 16.16 24.75
C GLU A 503 6.62 17.24 24.23
N LYS A 504 7.78 16.86 23.68
CA LYS A 504 8.72 17.80 23.02
C LYS A 504 8.07 18.59 21.89
N MET A 505 7.24 17.96 21.05
CA MET A 505 6.53 18.67 19.98
C MET A 505 5.44 19.62 20.50
N ARG A 506 4.79 19.29 21.63
CA ARG A 506 3.77 20.15 22.27
C ARG A 506 4.39 21.35 23.00
N GLU A 507 5.53 21.13 23.65
CA GLU A 507 6.31 22.18 24.33
C GLU A 507 7.02 23.09 23.32
N GLY A 508 7.53 22.50 22.24
CA GLY A 508 8.17 23.20 21.15
C GLY A 508 7.22 24.11 20.39
N GLU A 509 7.68 25.30 20.03
CA GLU A 509 6.89 26.22 19.23
C GLU A 509 6.97 25.86 17.72
N GLY A 510 5.88 26.09 16.99
CA GLY A 510 5.86 25.99 15.53
C GLY A 510 5.46 24.62 14.96
N TRP A 511 5.25 23.60 15.80
CA TRP A 511 4.81 22.29 15.33
C TRP A 511 3.35 22.29 14.87
N LYS A 512 3.13 21.86 13.63
CA LYS A 512 1.81 21.61 13.03
C LYS A 512 1.78 20.24 12.40
N VAL A 513 0.61 19.60 12.37
CA VAL A 513 0.38 18.32 11.69
C VAL A 513 -0.51 18.51 10.47
N TYR A 514 -0.20 17.77 9.41
CA TYR A 514 -0.88 17.77 8.13
C TYR A 514 -1.19 16.35 7.68
N ILE A 515 -2.24 16.17 6.88
CA ILE A 515 -2.44 14.95 6.09
C ILE A 515 -1.79 15.17 4.73
N TYR A 516 -0.87 14.28 4.37
CA TYR A 516 -0.21 14.27 3.06
C TYR A 516 -0.50 12.98 2.32
N ARG A 517 -0.36 13.01 1.00
CA ARG A 517 -0.30 11.84 0.14
C ARG A 517 1.14 11.48 -0.14
N THR A 518 1.55 10.24 0.11
CA THR A 518 2.91 9.77 -0.21
C THR A 518 3.12 9.50 -1.69
N ASP A 519 2.06 9.23 -2.45
CA ASP A 519 2.18 8.96 -3.87
C ASP A 519 2.35 10.24 -4.70
N THR A 520 1.78 11.37 -4.29
CA THR A 520 1.97 12.66 -4.98
C THR A 520 2.78 13.68 -4.19
N TRP A 521 3.10 13.41 -2.93
CA TRP A 521 3.73 14.35 -1.99
C TRP A 521 2.94 15.65 -1.80
N ASP A 522 1.62 15.59 -1.99
CA ASP A 522 0.70 16.71 -1.81
C ASP A 522 0.01 16.72 -0.46
N ALA A 523 -0.22 17.92 0.08
CA ALA A 523 -1.12 18.11 1.20
C ALA A 523 -2.56 17.79 0.78
N VAL A 524 -3.28 17.06 1.62
CA VAL A 524 -4.71 16.77 1.47
C VAL A 524 -5.54 17.85 2.17
N THR A 525 -5.02 18.44 3.24
CA THR A 525 -5.67 19.53 4.00
C THR A 525 -5.53 20.87 3.26
N VAL A 526 -6.20 20.99 2.11
CA VAL A 526 -6.25 22.19 1.24
C VAL A 526 -7.59 22.92 1.47
N PRO A 527 -7.63 24.28 1.49
CA PRO A 527 -6.54 25.21 1.16
C PRO A 527 -5.43 25.26 2.21
N ALA A 528 -4.18 25.46 1.77
CA ALA A 528 -3.05 25.76 2.65
C ALA A 528 -3.32 26.96 3.59
N ALA A 529 -4.27 27.83 3.23
CA ALA A 529 -4.77 28.93 4.04
C ALA A 529 -5.43 28.52 5.37
N GLN A 530 -5.95 27.29 5.50
CA GLN A 530 -6.51 26.81 6.77
C GLN A 530 -5.43 26.36 7.76
N GLY A 531 -4.19 26.13 7.29
CA GLY A 531 -3.03 25.77 8.11
C GLY A 531 -3.15 24.37 8.74
N GLY A 532 -2.02 23.68 8.92
CA GLY A 532 -2.01 22.42 9.66
C GLY A 532 -2.48 22.63 11.10
N VAL A 533 -2.92 21.55 11.74
CA VAL A 533 -3.39 21.61 13.13
C VAL A 533 -2.18 21.80 14.05
N LYS A 534 -2.22 22.81 14.94
CA LYS A 534 -1.15 23.02 15.93
C LYS A 534 -1.06 21.82 16.87
N VAL A 535 0.13 21.27 17.04
CA VAL A 535 0.33 20.06 17.86
C VAL A 535 -0.05 20.30 19.32
N LYS A 536 0.36 21.44 19.87
CA LYS A 536 0.09 21.84 21.26
C LYS A 536 -1.39 21.81 21.64
N ASP A 537 -2.26 22.26 20.73
CA ASP A 537 -3.68 22.49 21.04
C ASP A 537 -4.62 21.45 20.41
N GLY A 538 -4.19 20.78 19.33
CA GLY A 538 -5.07 19.93 18.51
C GLY A 538 -4.74 18.45 18.50
N VAL A 539 -3.58 18.03 19.03
CA VAL A 539 -3.24 16.60 19.18
C VAL A 539 -3.50 16.20 20.63
N THR A 540 -4.31 15.17 20.84
CA THR A 540 -4.75 14.70 22.16
C THR A 540 -4.29 13.27 22.41
N GLU A 541 -3.91 12.95 23.65
CA GLU A 541 -3.61 11.56 24.06
C GLU A 541 -4.94 10.83 24.26
N VAL A 542 -5.08 9.64 23.67
CA VAL A 542 -6.31 8.83 23.72
C VAL A 542 -6.22 7.76 24.79
N ARG A 543 -5.14 6.98 24.76
CA ARG A 543 -4.85 5.88 25.68
C ARG A 543 -3.39 5.49 25.61
N ARG A 544 -2.90 4.82 26.65
CA ARG A 544 -1.55 4.24 26.65
C ARG A 544 -1.57 2.85 26.01
N TRP A 545 -0.42 2.39 25.50
CA TRP A 545 -0.34 1.07 24.87
C TRP A 545 -0.64 -0.09 25.84
N THR A 546 -0.37 0.12 27.14
CA THR A 546 -0.60 -0.89 28.19
C THR A 546 -1.99 -0.87 28.80
N GLU A 547 -2.85 0.06 28.36
CA GLU A 547 -4.27 0.18 28.75
C GLU A 547 -5.16 -0.50 27.71
#